data_AF-A0A2Z3R248-F1
#
_entry.id   AF-A0A2Z3R248-F1
#
_cell.length_a   1.000
_cell.length_b   1.000
_cell.length_c   1.000
_cell.angle_alpha   90.00
_cell.angle_beta   90.00
_cell.angle_gamma   90.00
#
_symmetry.space_group_name_H-M   'P 1'
#
loop_
_entity.id
_entity.type
_entity.pdbx_description
1 polymer ?
#
loop_
_entity_poly.entity_id
_entity_poly.type
_entity_poly.pdbx_seq_one_letter_code
_entity_poly.pdbx_strand_id
1 'polypeptide(L)'
;MKPTEQSPGNHNASAAGAGAGTMKPGFHNTDGQGIAGHGSFFQQTNLSGADAAKATEWVRKQIDRRTLDLADRMDDIRDHMWELEKDGQIIVHRITDEHEPKMVKTLFGWDKKIPTKQLWHHKSCGQCGNIPGYPTSLLWFMNKFGYVPGKDYLDETDQTSCTAWNYHGSGIGNVESLAAVFLRNFHQAYVSGKQHGFELGHFFPLVHCGTSFGNYKEIRKYLIESSELREKVTKILGKLGRLVDGKLVIPEEIVHYSEWVHVMRNRIASELQTIDMSNIRVTMHVACHYYKMVHEDAIYDAETLNGNRTAIGTAIAEALGAQVIDYSTWYDCCGFGFRHIISEREFTRSFTMDRKIKVARQEANADVMIGNDTGCITTMDKNQWIGKAHGQNFQVPIMADVQLAALACGADPFKIVQLQWHASPCEELVEKMGIDWNKAKGDFEKYLKQVEQGNIEYLYNPELALGGKA
;
A
#
# COMPACT_ATOMS: atom_id res chain seq x y z
N MET A 1 -22.24 -17.11 23.37
CA MET A 1 -21.16 -18.08 23.02
C MET A 1 -19.83 -17.44 23.36
N LYS A 2 -18.91 -18.17 24.00
CA LYS A 2 -17.59 -17.66 24.37
C LYS A 2 -16.76 -17.38 23.10
N PRO A 3 -15.92 -16.33 23.08
CA PRO A 3 -15.01 -16.07 21.96
C PRO A 3 -14.05 -17.25 21.80
N THR A 4 -14.01 -17.85 20.62
CA THR A 4 -13.01 -18.87 20.28
C THR A 4 -11.66 -18.19 20.13
N GLU A 5 -10.70 -18.59 20.97
CA GLU A 5 -9.30 -18.20 20.88
C GLU A 5 -8.77 -18.47 19.46
N GLN A 6 -8.41 -17.40 18.75
CA GLN A 6 -7.60 -17.53 17.54
C GLN A 6 -6.18 -17.94 17.95
N SER A 7 -5.93 -19.25 17.97
CA SER A 7 -4.58 -19.78 18.03
C SER A 7 -3.93 -19.64 16.64
N PRO A 8 -2.74 -19.03 16.52
CA PRO A 8 -1.96 -19.05 15.27
C PRO A 8 -1.73 -20.49 14.81
N GLY A 9 -1.73 -20.71 13.49
CA GLY A 9 -1.53 -22.02 12.86
C GLY A 9 -0.41 -22.82 13.52
N ASN A 10 -0.78 -23.99 14.03
CA ASN A 10 0.02 -24.82 14.93
C ASN A 10 1.11 -25.62 14.18
N HIS A 11 1.92 -24.98 13.34
CA HIS A 11 2.92 -25.65 12.53
C HIS A 11 4.18 -26.11 13.30
N ASN A 12 4.25 -25.85 14.61
CA ASN A 12 5.38 -26.26 15.46
C ASN A 12 4.98 -26.89 16.80
N ALA A 13 3.74 -27.37 16.96
CA ALA A 13 3.26 -27.91 18.23
C ALA A 13 3.51 -29.40 18.48
N SER A 14 4.03 -30.16 17.50
CA SER A 14 4.57 -31.49 17.81
C SER A 14 6.07 -31.39 18.10
N ALA A 15 6.49 -31.88 19.27
CA ALA A 15 7.89 -32.12 19.60
C ALA A 15 8.56 -33.18 18.69
N ALA A 16 7.80 -33.77 17.77
CA ALA A 16 8.34 -34.49 16.63
C ALA A 16 8.85 -33.45 15.63
N GLY A 17 10.16 -33.16 15.69
CA GLY A 17 10.85 -32.48 14.60
C GLY A 17 10.57 -33.20 13.27
N ALA A 18 10.78 -32.50 12.15
CA ALA A 18 10.68 -33.11 10.82
C ALA A 18 11.43 -34.46 10.83
N GLY A 19 10.69 -35.55 10.63
CA GLY A 19 11.27 -36.89 10.64
C GLY A 19 12.45 -36.97 9.65
N ALA A 20 13.38 -37.90 9.88
CA ALA A 20 14.52 -38.12 9.01
C ALA A 20 14.04 -38.22 7.55
N GLY A 21 14.27 -37.16 6.77
CA GLY A 21 13.84 -37.11 5.38
C GLY A 21 14.56 -38.22 4.62
N THR A 22 13.83 -39.26 4.23
CA THR A 22 14.35 -40.26 3.31
C THR A 22 14.41 -39.63 1.92
N MET A 23 15.63 -39.29 1.48
CA MET A 23 15.87 -38.86 0.10
C MET A 23 15.47 -39.98 -0.87
N LYS A 24 14.85 -39.60 -2.00
CA LYS A 24 14.62 -40.53 -3.12
C LYS A 24 15.96 -41.11 -3.59
N PRO A 25 16.04 -42.41 -3.93
CA PRO A 25 17.26 -42.99 -4.50
C PRO A 25 17.61 -42.28 -5.82
N GLY A 26 18.81 -41.70 -5.93
CA GLY A 26 19.33 -41.11 -7.17
C GLY A 26 20.06 -39.77 -7.04
N PHE A 27 19.94 -39.06 -5.91
CA PHE A 27 20.74 -37.85 -5.65
C PHE A 27 21.93 -38.19 -4.74
N HIS A 28 23.07 -38.49 -5.34
CA HIS A 28 24.35 -38.57 -4.62
C HIS A 28 24.97 -37.17 -4.59
N ASN A 29 24.98 -36.55 -3.42
CA ASN A 29 25.79 -35.36 -3.16
C ASN A 29 27.16 -35.85 -2.68
N THR A 30 28.15 -35.87 -3.56
CA THR A 30 29.47 -36.47 -3.28
C THR A 30 30.34 -35.63 -2.35
N ASP A 31 29.94 -34.40 -2.02
CA ASP A 31 30.86 -33.41 -1.43
C ASP A 31 30.37 -32.88 -0.07
N GLY A 32 29.33 -33.47 0.52
CA GLY A 32 28.86 -33.12 1.87
C GLY A 32 28.32 -31.68 2.03
N GLN A 33 28.09 -30.96 0.93
CA GLN A 33 27.54 -29.61 0.96
C GLN A 33 26.01 -29.66 0.91
N GLY A 34 25.35 -29.49 2.05
CA GLY A 34 23.90 -29.33 2.08
C GLY A 34 23.45 -28.18 1.17
N ILE A 35 22.33 -28.37 0.49
CA ILE A 35 21.74 -27.45 -0.52
C ILE A 35 21.35 -26.06 0.07
N ALA A 36 21.53 -25.85 1.39
CA ALA A 36 21.15 -24.64 2.12
C ALA A 36 22.30 -24.03 2.96
N GLY A 37 23.56 -24.13 2.55
CA GLY A 37 24.67 -23.40 3.19
C GLY A 37 25.06 -23.87 4.60
N HIS A 38 24.44 -24.93 5.11
CA HIS A 38 24.86 -25.60 6.34
C HIS A 38 25.97 -26.60 6.00
N GLY A 39 27.22 -26.18 6.17
CA GLY A 39 28.38 -27.06 6.01
C GLY A 39 28.42 -28.17 7.08
N SER A 40 29.35 -29.12 6.92
CA SER A 40 29.59 -30.25 7.83
C SER A 40 29.91 -29.88 9.29
N PHE A 41 30.07 -28.59 9.60
CA PHE A 41 30.27 -28.07 10.95
C PHE A 41 28.96 -27.92 11.75
N PHE A 42 27.79 -27.93 11.09
CA PHE A 42 26.50 -27.90 11.79
C PHE A 42 26.24 -29.26 12.42
N GLN A 43 26.49 -29.38 13.73
CA GLN A 43 26.16 -30.57 14.50
C GLN A 43 24.73 -30.50 15.04
N GLN A 44 24.06 -31.65 15.09
CA GLN A 44 22.80 -31.77 15.81
C GLN A 44 23.03 -31.39 17.28
N THR A 45 22.18 -30.52 17.81
CA THR A 45 22.35 -29.94 19.14
C THR A 45 22.09 -30.95 20.27
N ASN A 46 21.58 -32.16 19.96
CA ASN A 46 21.24 -33.24 20.90
C ASN A 46 20.43 -32.78 22.13
N LEU A 47 19.74 -31.63 22.03
CA LEU A 47 18.92 -31.11 23.12
C LEU A 47 17.70 -32.00 23.31
N SER A 48 17.32 -32.20 24.57
CA SER A 48 16.01 -32.78 24.88
C SER A 48 14.90 -31.87 24.32
N GLY A 49 13.68 -32.41 24.10
CA GLY A 49 12.57 -31.60 23.62
C GLY A 49 12.25 -30.38 24.50
N ALA A 50 12.45 -30.51 25.82
CA ALA A 50 12.29 -29.42 26.77
C ALA A 50 13.41 -28.38 26.66
N ASP A 51 14.66 -28.80 26.51
CA ASP A 51 15.81 -27.89 26.38
C ASP A 51 15.81 -27.17 25.04
N ALA A 52 15.37 -27.82 23.96
CA ALA A 52 15.18 -27.18 22.66
C ALA A 52 14.07 -26.11 22.71
N ALA A 53 12.96 -26.40 23.39
CA ALA A 53 11.88 -25.43 23.59
C ALA A 53 12.33 -24.23 24.45
N LYS A 54 13.12 -24.48 25.51
CA LYS A 54 13.71 -23.43 26.35
C LYS A 54 14.77 -22.61 25.62
N ALA A 55 15.64 -23.26 24.84
CA ALA A 55 16.66 -22.60 24.02
C ALA A 55 16.06 -21.74 22.89
N THR A 56 14.83 -22.04 22.49
CA THR A 56 14.07 -21.26 21.49
C THR A 56 12.95 -20.41 22.12
N GLU A 57 12.85 -20.37 23.44
CA GLU A 57 11.81 -19.62 24.15
C GLU A 57 11.89 -18.13 23.84
N TRP A 58 13.12 -17.59 23.70
CA TRP A 58 13.35 -16.21 23.29
C TRP A 58 12.83 -15.90 21.88
N VAL A 59 12.79 -16.88 20.98
CA VAL A 59 12.18 -16.74 19.63
C VAL A 59 10.66 -16.64 19.73
N ARG A 60 10.07 -17.25 20.77
CA ARG A 60 8.62 -17.22 21.03
C ARG A 60 8.18 -16.05 21.90
N LYS A 61 9.12 -15.39 22.60
CA LYS A 61 8.82 -14.15 23.33
C LYS A 61 8.37 -13.10 22.33
N GLN A 62 7.09 -12.73 22.41
CA GLN A 62 6.59 -11.58 21.66
C GLN A 62 7.22 -10.32 22.25
N ILE A 63 8.03 -9.65 21.45
CA ILE A 63 8.58 -8.34 21.77
C ILE A 63 7.70 -7.33 21.04
N ASP A 64 6.88 -6.60 21.80
CA ASP A 64 6.19 -5.44 21.25
C ASP A 64 7.20 -4.33 21.00
N ARG A 65 7.59 -4.16 19.74
CA ARG A 65 8.60 -3.18 19.31
C ARG A 65 8.19 -1.74 19.63
N ARG A 66 6.91 -1.47 19.87
CA ARG A 66 6.37 -0.15 20.24
C ARG A 66 6.70 0.24 21.68
N THR A 67 7.08 -0.73 22.50
CA THR A 67 7.44 -0.54 23.92
C THR A 67 8.95 -0.59 24.15
N LEU A 68 9.74 -0.80 23.09
CA LEU A 68 11.19 -0.83 23.19
C LEU A 68 11.71 0.59 23.38
N ASP A 69 12.53 0.78 24.41
CA ASP A 69 13.42 1.94 24.49
C ASP A 69 14.53 1.76 23.44
N LEU A 70 14.46 2.59 22.40
CA LEU A 70 15.40 2.54 21.28
C LEU A 70 16.64 3.39 21.54
N ALA A 71 16.65 4.23 22.57
CA ALA A 71 17.69 5.22 22.85
C ALA A 71 18.17 5.91 21.55
N ASP A 72 19.47 6.18 21.40
CA ASP A 72 20.07 6.85 20.23
C ASP A 72 20.14 5.97 18.96
N ARG A 73 19.45 4.82 18.91
CA ARG A 73 19.56 3.89 17.76
C ARG A 73 18.67 4.28 16.58
N MET A 74 17.72 5.20 16.78
CA MET A 74 16.78 5.59 15.73
C MET A 74 16.13 6.94 16.04
N ASP A 75 16.50 7.94 15.24
CA ASP A 75 16.03 9.31 15.39
C ASP A 75 14.76 9.55 14.55
N ASP A 76 13.82 10.32 15.08
CA ASP A 76 12.67 10.79 14.32
C ASP A 76 13.09 11.94 13.39
N ILE A 77 13.03 11.70 12.09
CA ILE A 77 13.45 12.67 11.07
C ILE A 77 12.71 14.01 11.15
N ARG A 78 11.55 14.05 11.82
CA ARG A 78 10.78 15.29 12.04
C ARG A 78 11.53 16.25 12.97
N ASP A 79 12.26 15.76 13.96
CA ASP A 79 13.00 16.62 14.89
C ASP A 79 14.08 17.42 14.15
N HIS A 80 14.87 16.76 13.30
CA HIS A 80 15.84 17.42 12.43
C HIS A 80 15.17 18.40 11.45
N MET A 81 13.98 18.05 10.94
CA MET A 81 13.23 18.92 10.04
C MET A 81 12.77 20.21 10.73
N TRP A 82 12.37 20.16 12.01
CA TRP A 82 11.99 21.35 12.79
C TRP A 82 13.18 22.29 13.02
N GLU A 83 14.37 21.74 13.25
CA GLU A 83 15.60 22.53 13.37
C GLU A 83 15.94 23.25 12.07
N LEU A 84 15.87 22.55 10.92
CA LEU A 84 16.11 23.16 9.61
C LEU A 84 15.14 24.29 9.30
N GLU A 85 13.87 24.15 9.68
CA GLU A 85 12.87 25.21 9.48
C GLU A 85 13.12 26.40 10.41
N LYS A 86 13.47 26.15 11.68
CA LYS A 86 13.84 27.18 12.65
C LYS A 86 15.04 28.00 12.16
N ASP A 87 16.01 27.34 11.53
CA ASP A 87 17.17 27.97 10.90
C ASP A 87 16.82 28.66 9.56
N GLY A 88 15.56 28.59 9.13
CA GLY A 88 15.05 29.23 7.94
C GLY A 88 15.49 28.57 6.63
N GLN A 89 16.00 27.32 6.66
CA GLN A 89 16.50 26.62 5.47
C GLN A 89 15.38 26.04 4.60
N ILE A 90 14.28 25.62 5.22
CA ILE A 90 13.11 25.00 4.56
C ILE A 90 11.81 25.62 5.07
N ILE A 91 10.71 25.28 4.41
CA ILE A 91 9.33 25.46 4.90
C ILE A 91 8.76 24.06 5.12
N VAL A 92 8.19 23.82 6.30
CA VAL A 92 7.48 22.57 6.57
C VAL A 92 6.01 22.73 6.20
N HIS A 93 5.55 21.93 5.25
CA HIS A 93 4.13 21.77 4.97
C HIS A 93 3.52 20.91 6.09
N ARG A 94 2.84 21.58 7.03
CA ARG A 94 2.23 20.97 8.23
C ARG A 94 0.80 20.51 7.96
N ILE A 95 0.40 19.43 8.64
CA ILE A 95 -0.99 19.04 8.83
C ILE A 95 -1.52 19.80 10.05
N THR A 96 -2.51 20.64 9.79
CA THR A 96 -3.19 21.50 10.78
C THR A 96 -4.51 20.89 11.25
N ASP A 97 -5.17 21.52 12.21
CA ASP A 97 -6.47 21.08 12.72
C ASP A 97 -7.57 21.14 11.63
N GLU A 98 -7.44 22.04 10.65
CA GLU A 98 -8.35 22.14 9.50
C GLU A 98 -8.32 20.89 8.61
N HIS A 99 -7.27 20.07 8.68
CA HIS A 99 -7.20 18.80 7.97
C HIS A 99 -7.94 17.66 8.71
N GLU A 100 -8.45 17.92 9.92
CA GLU A 100 -9.07 16.95 10.83
C GLU A 100 -8.23 15.68 11.07
N PRO A 101 -6.93 15.81 11.39
CA PRO A 101 -6.03 14.66 11.42
C PRO A 101 -6.42 13.61 12.46
N LYS A 102 -6.17 12.35 12.13
CA LYS A 102 -6.21 11.23 13.06
C LYS A 102 -4.79 10.79 13.40
N MET A 103 -4.56 10.52 14.68
CA MET A 103 -3.30 10.00 15.18
C MET A 103 -3.27 8.48 15.10
N VAL A 104 -2.17 7.93 14.61
CA VAL A 104 -1.92 6.49 14.54
C VAL A 104 -0.53 6.17 15.08
N LYS A 105 -0.32 4.91 15.46
CA LYS A 105 0.96 4.43 15.96
C LYS A 105 1.75 3.71 14.87
N THR A 106 3.05 3.98 14.81
CA THR A 106 3.98 3.25 13.95
C THR A 106 4.57 2.03 14.66
N LEU A 107 5.46 1.29 13.98
CA LEU A 107 6.13 0.11 14.52
C LEU A 107 6.86 0.36 15.86
N PHE A 108 7.34 1.58 16.09
CA PHE A 108 8.09 1.97 17.29
C PHE A 108 7.27 2.83 18.25
N GLY A 109 5.94 2.90 18.06
CA GLY A 109 5.05 3.65 18.94
C GLY A 109 5.06 5.17 18.69
N TRP A 110 5.79 5.63 17.67
CA TRP A 110 5.76 7.03 17.24
C TRP A 110 4.35 7.40 16.77
N ASP A 111 3.98 8.62 17.08
CA ASP A 111 2.75 9.22 16.59
C ASP A 111 2.92 9.66 15.15
N LYS A 112 2.01 9.27 14.27
CA LYS A 112 1.92 9.74 12.89
C LYS A 112 0.57 10.41 12.66
N LYS A 113 0.57 11.56 12.00
CA LYS A 113 -0.65 12.31 11.66
C LYS A 113 -1.17 11.90 10.28
N ILE A 114 -2.44 11.53 10.20
CA ILE A 114 -3.11 11.23 8.93
C ILE A 114 -4.23 12.26 8.72
N PRO A 115 -4.09 13.21 7.77
CA PRO A 115 -5.15 14.18 7.45
C PRO A 115 -6.36 13.43 6.87
N THR A 116 -7.57 13.79 7.28
CA THR A 116 -8.78 13.15 6.75
C THR A 116 -9.50 13.99 5.70
N LYS A 117 -9.23 15.30 5.64
CA LYS A 117 -9.75 16.21 4.61
C LYS A 117 -8.70 17.23 4.18
N GLN A 118 -9.08 18.06 3.22
CA GLN A 118 -8.22 18.97 2.46
C GLN A 118 -7.05 18.23 1.81
N LEU A 119 -7.38 17.25 0.95
CA LEU A 119 -6.39 16.32 0.41
C LEU A 119 -6.06 16.62 -1.05
N TRP A 120 -4.78 16.62 -1.39
CA TRP A 120 -4.29 16.73 -2.76
C TRP A 120 -3.99 15.34 -3.32
N HIS A 121 -4.72 14.90 -4.35
CA HIS A 121 -4.58 13.54 -4.88
C HIS A 121 -3.33 13.40 -5.75
N HIS A 122 -2.26 12.88 -5.15
CA HIS A 122 -1.06 12.51 -5.89
C HIS A 122 -1.26 11.13 -6.55
N LYS A 123 -1.78 11.16 -7.78
CA LYS A 123 -2.17 9.98 -8.54
C LYS A 123 -0.94 9.25 -9.09
N SER A 124 -1.03 7.92 -9.09
CA SER A 124 -0.01 7.07 -9.70
C SER A 124 -0.18 6.97 -11.21
N CYS A 125 0.92 7.03 -11.96
CA CYS A 125 0.93 6.69 -13.38
C CYS A 125 0.39 5.27 -13.65
N GLY A 126 0.67 4.33 -12.73
CA GLY A 126 0.18 2.96 -12.82
C GLY A 126 -1.34 2.88 -12.67
N GLN A 127 -1.93 3.64 -11.74
CA GLN A 127 -3.38 3.61 -11.48
C GLN A 127 -4.14 4.19 -12.65
N CYS A 128 -3.78 5.40 -13.07
CA CYS A 128 -4.45 6.09 -14.16
C CYS A 128 -4.37 5.29 -15.47
N GLY A 129 -3.27 4.57 -15.71
CA GLY A 129 -3.06 3.83 -16.95
C GLY A 129 -3.48 2.35 -16.93
N ASN A 130 -3.59 1.71 -15.77
CA ASN A 130 -3.87 0.26 -15.69
C ASN A 130 -5.09 -0.08 -14.85
N ILE A 131 -5.29 0.56 -13.69
CA ILE A 131 -6.37 0.22 -12.75
C ILE A 131 -7.01 1.52 -12.20
N PRO A 132 -7.78 2.25 -13.03
CA PRO A 132 -8.34 3.56 -12.68
C PRO A 132 -9.43 3.51 -11.60
N GLY A 133 -9.91 2.31 -11.25
CA GLY A 133 -10.83 2.09 -10.14
C GLY A 133 -10.28 2.48 -8.75
N TYR A 134 -8.96 2.56 -8.58
CA TYR A 134 -8.34 3.01 -7.32
C TYR A 134 -8.72 4.45 -6.96
N PRO A 135 -8.28 5.48 -7.75
CA PRO A 135 -8.61 6.86 -7.43
C PRO A 135 -10.11 7.10 -7.49
N THR A 136 -10.82 6.46 -8.41
CA THR A 136 -12.29 6.60 -8.55
C THR A 136 -13.03 6.14 -7.29
N SER A 137 -12.65 4.99 -6.71
CA SER A 137 -13.24 4.49 -5.46
C SER A 137 -12.94 5.40 -4.27
N LEU A 138 -11.72 5.93 -4.19
CA LEU A 138 -11.31 6.84 -3.11
C LEU A 138 -12.08 8.17 -3.15
N LEU A 139 -12.18 8.78 -4.34
CA LEU A 139 -12.96 10.01 -4.55
C LEU A 139 -14.45 9.78 -4.33
N TRP A 140 -14.97 8.62 -4.72
CA TRP A 140 -16.35 8.23 -4.43
C TRP A 140 -16.63 8.20 -2.92
N PHE A 141 -15.73 7.63 -2.11
CA PHE A 141 -15.87 7.66 -0.65
C PHE A 141 -15.90 9.08 -0.09
N MET A 142 -14.98 9.93 -0.54
CA MET A 142 -14.95 11.34 -0.11
C MET A 142 -16.28 12.03 -0.43
N ASN A 143 -16.83 11.83 -1.62
CA ASN A 143 -18.15 12.36 -1.98
C ASN A 143 -19.28 11.76 -1.13
N LYS A 144 -19.24 10.47 -0.79
CA LYS A 144 -20.22 9.83 0.10
C LYS A 144 -20.18 10.38 1.52
N PHE A 145 -19.02 10.82 1.98
CA PHE A 145 -18.86 11.52 3.26
C PHE A 145 -19.21 13.01 3.20
N GLY A 146 -19.67 13.51 2.04
CA GLY A 146 -20.08 14.90 1.84
C GLY A 146 -18.93 15.87 1.63
N TYR A 147 -17.74 15.39 1.26
CA TYR A 147 -16.61 16.27 0.97
C TYR A 147 -16.89 17.10 -0.28
N VAL A 148 -16.50 18.37 -0.23
CA VAL A 148 -16.67 19.32 -1.33
C VAL A 148 -15.42 19.32 -2.21
N PRO A 149 -15.50 18.88 -3.48
CA PRO A 149 -14.37 18.94 -4.41
C PRO A 149 -13.88 20.39 -4.60
N GLY A 150 -12.56 20.60 -4.64
CA GLY A 150 -11.97 21.93 -4.69
C GLY A 150 -11.90 22.65 -3.34
N LYS A 151 -12.39 22.04 -2.26
CA LYS A 151 -12.25 22.52 -0.87
C LYS A 151 -11.72 21.43 0.07
N ASP A 152 -12.35 20.28 0.11
CA ASP A 152 -11.99 19.17 1.02
C ASP A 152 -11.11 18.11 0.32
N TYR A 153 -11.07 18.11 -1.01
CA TYR A 153 -10.03 17.42 -1.77
C TYR A 153 -9.83 18.09 -3.13
N LEU A 154 -8.68 17.84 -3.76
CA LEU A 154 -8.35 18.31 -5.10
C LEU A 154 -7.73 17.19 -5.92
N ASP A 155 -8.28 16.95 -7.11
CA ASP A 155 -7.76 16.02 -8.11
C ASP A 155 -7.28 16.78 -9.36
N GLU A 156 -6.17 17.52 -9.24
CA GLU A 156 -5.65 18.31 -10.35
C GLU A 156 -4.66 17.57 -11.26
N THR A 157 -4.49 18.09 -12.47
CA THR A 157 -3.62 17.52 -13.49
C THR A 157 -2.19 18.06 -13.49
N ASP A 158 -1.89 19.15 -12.76
CA ASP A 158 -0.52 19.73 -12.69
C ASP A 158 0.43 18.89 -11.81
N GLN A 159 0.55 17.62 -12.11
CA GLN A 159 1.40 16.66 -11.41
C GLN A 159 2.17 15.79 -12.41
N THR A 160 3.34 15.30 -12.01
CA THR A 160 4.16 14.43 -12.84
C THR A 160 4.34 13.06 -12.20
N SER A 161 4.84 12.10 -12.98
CA SER A 161 5.33 10.83 -12.45
C SER A 161 6.33 11.06 -11.31
N CYS A 162 6.27 10.22 -10.27
CA CYS A 162 7.27 10.21 -9.20
C CYS A 162 8.66 9.78 -9.68
N THR A 163 8.78 9.15 -10.86
CA THR A 163 10.01 8.57 -11.42
C THR A 163 10.65 7.43 -10.61
N ALA A 164 10.02 7.02 -9.50
CA ALA A 164 10.52 5.99 -8.59
C ALA A 164 10.67 4.61 -9.25
N TRP A 165 9.87 4.29 -10.27
CA TRP A 165 10.02 3.04 -11.01
C TRP A 165 11.41 2.89 -11.65
N ASN A 166 11.92 3.98 -12.25
CA ASN A 166 13.25 4.01 -12.83
C ASN A 166 14.33 3.88 -11.76
N TYR A 167 14.17 4.57 -10.62
CA TYR A 167 15.10 4.49 -9.50
C TYR A 167 15.28 3.04 -9.03
N HIS A 168 14.17 2.37 -8.68
CA HIS A 168 14.25 1.01 -8.17
C HIS A 168 14.57 -0.03 -9.24
N GLY A 169 14.24 0.21 -10.51
CA GLY A 169 14.48 -0.72 -11.62
C GLY A 169 15.89 -0.66 -12.19
N SER A 170 16.51 0.52 -12.24
CA SER A 170 17.86 0.70 -12.81
C SER A 170 18.96 0.64 -11.75
N GLY A 171 18.67 1.03 -10.51
CA GLY A 171 19.71 1.32 -9.50
C GLY A 171 20.58 2.53 -9.85
N ILE A 172 20.22 3.31 -10.87
CA ILE A 172 20.99 4.45 -11.42
C ILE A 172 20.16 5.76 -11.33
N GLY A 173 19.11 5.80 -10.51
CA GLY A 173 18.33 7.02 -10.32
C GLY A 173 19.17 8.12 -9.67
N ASN A 174 19.27 9.29 -10.31
CA ASN A 174 19.93 10.46 -9.71
C ASN A 174 19.06 10.98 -8.55
N VAL A 175 19.58 10.92 -7.32
CA VAL A 175 18.94 11.41 -6.09
C VAL A 175 18.52 12.87 -6.22
N GLU A 176 19.30 13.70 -6.90
CA GLU A 176 18.97 15.12 -7.15
C GLU A 176 17.71 15.25 -8.00
N SER A 177 17.57 14.42 -9.05
CA SER A 177 16.38 14.41 -9.90
C SER A 177 15.16 13.88 -9.17
N LEU A 178 15.32 12.83 -8.36
CA LEU A 178 14.23 12.27 -7.54
C LEU A 178 13.73 13.30 -6.53
N ALA A 179 14.64 13.98 -5.83
CA ALA A 179 14.31 15.05 -4.90
C ALA A 179 13.63 16.24 -5.59
N ALA A 180 14.13 16.67 -6.76
CA ALA A 180 13.50 17.74 -7.51
C ALA A 180 12.08 17.38 -7.98
N VAL A 181 11.86 16.16 -8.49
CA VAL A 181 10.52 15.71 -8.93
C VAL A 181 9.57 15.59 -7.74
N PHE A 182 10.02 14.99 -6.64
CA PHE A 182 9.26 14.88 -5.40
C PHE A 182 8.81 16.26 -4.91
N LEU A 183 9.74 17.17 -4.68
CA LEU A 183 9.43 18.50 -4.15
C LEU A 183 8.68 19.39 -5.16
N ARG A 184 8.81 19.16 -6.47
CA ARG A 184 7.98 19.84 -7.48
C ARG A 184 6.50 19.47 -7.31
N ASN A 185 6.19 18.18 -7.12
CA ASN A 185 4.80 17.74 -6.92
C ASN A 185 4.24 18.21 -5.57
N PHE A 186 5.05 18.17 -4.52
CA PHE A 186 4.62 18.59 -3.18
C PHE A 186 4.53 20.12 -3.04
N HIS A 187 5.36 20.85 -3.77
CA HIS A 187 5.18 22.29 -3.96
C HIS A 187 3.86 22.58 -4.64
N GLN A 188 3.47 21.83 -5.70
CA GLN A 188 2.19 22.05 -6.36
C GLN A 188 1.06 21.97 -5.34
N ALA A 189 0.94 20.84 -4.63
CA ALA A 189 -0.08 20.65 -3.59
C ALA A 189 -0.14 21.82 -2.58
N TYR A 190 1.03 22.30 -2.13
CA TYR A 190 1.13 23.41 -1.18
C TYR A 190 0.58 24.73 -1.73
N VAL A 191 0.74 25.01 -3.03
CA VAL A 191 0.28 26.27 -3.64
C VAL A 191 -1.12 26.18 -4.23
N SER A 192 -1.64 24.97 -4.49
CA SER A 192 -2.93 24.76 -5.17
C SER A 192 -4.10 25.45 -4.50
N GLY A 193 -4.10 25.55 -3.16
CA GLY A 193 -5.17 26.24 -2.41
C GLY A 193 -5.44 27.67 -2.90
N LYS A 194 -4.40 28.39 -3.33
CA LYS A 194 -4.52 29.79 -3.77
C LYS A 194 -5.47 30.00 -4.93
N GLN A 195 -5.50 29.08 -5.91
CA GLN A 195 -6.38 29.24 -7.07
C GLN A 195 -7.87 29.10 -6.69
N HIS A 196 -8.14 28.40 -5.58
CA HIS A 196 -9.47 28.20 -5.01
C HIS A 196 -9.81 29.21 -3.90
N GLY A 197 -8.96 30.23 -3.68
CA GLY A 197 -9.19 31.26 -2.67
C GLY A 197 -8.81 30.88 -1.25
N PHE A 198 -7.99 29.85 -1.07
CA PHE A 198 -7.46 29.43 0.22
C PHE A 198 -5.98 29.82 0.39
N GLU A 199 -5.50 29.69 1.63
CA GLU A 199 -4.09 29.94 1.98
C GLU A 199 -3.15 28.86 1.44
N LEU A 200 -1.85 29.13 1.50
CA LEU A 200 -0.83 28.12 1.23
C LEU A 200 -0.93 26.96 2.23
N GLY A 201 -0.70 25.75 1.74
CA GLY A 201 -0.80 24.54 2.55
C GLY A 201 -2.23 24.11 2.87
N HIS A 202 -3.23 24.68 2.18
CA HIS A 202 -4.61 24.23 2.33
C HIS A 202 -4.77 22.76 1.95
N PHE A 203 -4.16 22.28 0.87
CA PHE A 203 -4.25 20.87 0.49
C PHE A 203 -2.99 20.08 0.86
N PHE A 204 -3.16 19.00 1.61
CA PHE A 204 -2.08 18.09 1.97
C PHE A 204 -1.95 16.89 1.00
N PRO A 205 -0.74 16.54 0.52
CA PRO A 205 -0.55 15.43 -0.42
C PRO A 205 -1.00 14.07 0.11
N LEU A 206 -1.87 13.41 -0.66
CA LEU A 206 -2.27 12.03 -0.47
C LEU A 206 -1.68 11.16 -1.58
N VAL A 207 -0.69 10.34 -1.23
CA VAL A 207 0.06 9.51 -2.18
C VAL A 207 -0.70 8.23 -2.48
N HIS A 208 -1.01 7.97 -3.75
CA HIS A 208 -1.82 6.82 -4.10
C HIS A 208 -1.03 5.52 -4.34
N CYS A 209 0.29 5.57 -4.48
CA CYS A 209 1.09 4.40 -4.83
C CYS A 209 2.21 4.12 -3.82
N GLY A 210 2.31 2.86 -3.40
CA GLY A 210 3.31 2.38 -2.46
C GLY A 210 4.75 2.63 -2.96
N THR A 211 4.98 2.52 -4.27
CA THR A 211 6.28 2.83 -4.89
C THR A 211 6.67 4.31 -4.72
N SER A 212 5.77 5.25 -5.04
CA SER A 212 6.03 6.69 -4.79
C SER A 212 6.18 6.98 -3.31
N PHE A 213 5.37 6.35 -2.46
CA PHE A 213 5.40 6.54 -1.01
C PHE A 213 6.76 6.16 -0.41
N GLY A 214 7.26 4.96 -0.72
CA GLY A 214 8.57 4.51 -0.21
C GLY A 214 9.71 5.39 -0.70
N ASN A 215 9.69 5.77 -1.98
CA ASN A 215 10.68 6.68 -2.55
C ASN A 215 10.65 8.06 -1.88
N TYR A 216 9.48 8.68 -1.72
CA TYR A 216 9.38 10.00 -1.11
C TYR A 216 9.81 10.02 0.35
N LYS A 217 9.57 8.95 1.11
CA LYS A 217 10.07 8.83 2.48
C LYS A 217 11.60 8.78 2.53
N GLU A 218 12.20 7.95 1.68
CA GLU A 218 13.67 7.85 1.59
C GLU A 218 14.30 9.19 1.13
N ILE A 219 13.76 9.79 0.08
CA ILE A 219 14.28 11.05 -0.47
C ILE A 219 14.07 12.21 0.51
N ARG A 220 12.95 12.24 1.26
CA ARG A 220 12.75 13.19 2.36
C ARG A 220 13.86 13.04 3.40
N LYS A 221 14.19 11.82 3.83
CA LYS A 221 15.30 11.59 4.77
C LYS A 221 16.61 12.18 4.25
N TYR A 222 16.98 11.90 3.00
CA TYR A 222 18.19 12.46 2.40
C TYR A 222 18.16 13.99 2.31
N LEU A 223 17.00 14.58 2.00
CA LEU A 223 16.83 16.03 2.00
C LEU A 223 17.00 16.65 3.39
N ILE A 224 16.60 15.97 4.46
CA ILE A 224 16.78 16.48 5.83
C ILE A 224 18.24 16.30 6.29
N GLU A 225 18.90 15.21 5.93
CA GLU A 225 20.26 14.89 6.39
C GLU A 225 21.38 15.54 5.55
N SER A 226 21.14 15.84 4.26
CA SER A 226 22.17 16.37 3.34
C SER A 226 21.91 17.82 2.93
N SER A 227 22.68 18.75 3.48
CA SER A 227 22.68 20.16 3.05
C SER A 227 23.10 20.32 1.58
N GLU A 228 24.09 19.55 1.11
CA GLU A 228 24.53 19.56 -0.28
C GLU A 228 23.38 19.20 -1.24
N LEU A 229 22.60 18.16 -0.92
CA LEU A 229 21.43 17.79 -1.71
C LEU A 229 20.39 18.92 -1.71
N ARG A 230 20.09 19.51 -0.54
CA ARG A 230 19.15 20.64 -0.44
C ARG A 230 19.59 21.82 -1.31
N GLU A 231 20.87 22.18 -1.30
CA GLU A 231 21.39 23.29 -2.10
C GLU A 231 21.22 23.05 -3.61
N LYS A 232 21.55 21.85 -4.07
CA LYS A 232 21.40 21.48 -5.49
C LYS A 232 19.94 21.47 -5.91
N VAL A 233 19.07 20.88 -5.09
CA VAL A 233 17.62 20.81 -5.37
C VAL A 233 17.00 22.21 -5.33
N THR A 234 17.42 23.08 -4.43
CA THR A 234 16.99 24.49 -4.37
C THR A 234 17.32 25.23 -5.67
N LYS A 235 18.54 25.05 -6.20
CA LYS A 235 18.94 25.63 -7.50
C LYS A 235 18.08 25.11 -8.65
N ILE A 236 17.71 23.83 -8.64
CA ILE A 236 16.85 23.23 -9.67
C ILE A 236 15.43 23.80 -9.58
N LEU A 237 14.79 23.73 -8.41
CA LEU A 237 13.42 24.19 -8.21
C LEU A 237 13.28 25.71 -8.36
N GLY A 238 14.31 26.48 -8.00
CA GLY A 238 14.36 27.92 -8.23
C GLY A 238 14.24 28.28 -9.70
N LYS A 239 14.89 27.53 -10.60
CA LYS A 239 14.73 27.70 -12.06
C LYS A 239 13.33 27.36 -12.56
N LEU A 240 12.62 26.48 -11.85
CA LEU A 240 11.26 26.06 -12.19
C LEU A 240 10.18 26.93 -11.54
N GLY A 241 10.55 27.93 -10.73
CA GLY A 241 9.59 28.73 -9.96
C GLY A 241 8.84 27.91 -8.90
N ARG A 242 9.46 26.86 -8.38
CA ARG A 242 8.87 25.91 -7.41
C ARG A 242 9.51 26.05 -6.02
N LEU A 243 9.73 27.30 -5.60
CA LEU A 243 10.16 27.68 -4.26
C LEU A 243 9.14 28.64 -3.67
N VAL A 244 8.97 28.61 -2.36
CA VAL A 244 8.18 29.60 -1.61
C VAL A 244 9.15 30.41 -0.76
N ASP A 245 9.18 31.72 -0.95
CA ASP A 245 10.12 32.64 -0.30
C ASP A 245 11.59 32.19 -0.42
N GLY A 246 11.94 31.62 -1.59
CA GLY A 246 13.28 31.10 -1.88
C GLY A 246 13.62 29.77 -1.21
N LYS A 247 12.66 29.10 -0.56
CA LYS A 247 12.87 27.87 0.23
C LYS A 247 12.15 26.66 -0.37
N LEU A 248 12.69 25.48 -0.05
CA LEU A 248 12.07 24.19 -0.33
C LEU A 248 10.87 24.00 0.59
N VAL A 249 9.75 23.52 0.04
CA VAL A 249 8.58 23.10 0.82
C VAL A 249 8.65 21.59 1.00
N ILE A 250 8.81 21.11 2.23
CA ILE A 250 8.95 19.69 2.57
C ILE A 250 7.79 19.30 3.52
N PRO A 251 7.05 18.22 3.25
CA PRO A 251 5.93 17.82 4.10
C PRO A 251 6.37 17.23 5.44
N GLU A 252 5.62 17.50 6.51
CA GLU A 252 5.89 16.86 7.81
C GLU A 252 5.64 15.35 7.79
N GLU A 253 4.69 14.90 6.96
CA GLU A 253 4.33 13.51 6.78
C GLU A 253 4.28 13.13 5.30
N ILE A 254 4.65 11.89 4.99
CA ILE A 254 4.27 11.27 3.71
C ILE A 254 3.11 10.34 4.01
N VAL A 255 1.96 10.61 3.40
CA VAL A 255 0.70 9.92 3.70
C VAL A 255 0.25 9.10 2.50
N HIS A 256 0.04 7.81 2.70
CA HIS A 256 -0.50 6.91 1.67
C HIS A 256 -2.03 6.82 1.76
N TYR A 257 -2.73 6.65 0.63
CA TYR A 257 -4.21 6.54 0.66
C TYR A 257 -4.71 5.38 1.53
N SER A 258 -4.02 4.24 1.58
CA SER A 258 -4.39 3.14 2.48
C SER A 258 -4.25 3.49 3.96
N GLU A 259 -3.44 4.49 4.31
CA GLU A 259 -3.39 5.03 5.68
C GLU A 259 -4.63 5.89 5.96
N TRP A 260 -5.08 6.67 4.98
CA TRP A 260 -6.37 7.37 5.04
C TRP A 260 -7.53 6.37 5.19
N VAL A 261 -7.56 5.31 4.36
CA VAL A 261 -8.59 4.25 4.46
C VAL A 261 -8.53 3.58 5.83
N HIS A 262 -7.33 3.34 6.37
CA HIS A 262 -7.17 2.77 7.70
C HIS A 262 -7.79 3.67 8.79
N VAL A 263 -7.54 4.97 8.80
CA VAL A 263 -8.13 5.86 9.83
C VAL A 263 -9.63 6.10 9.61
N MET A 264 -10.12 5.94 8.39
CA MET A 264 -11.54 6.07 8.04
C MET A 264 -12.34 4.76 8.17
N ARG A 265 -11.67 3.61 8.41
CA ARG A 265 -12.27 2.27 8.31
C ARG A 265 -13.55 2.06 9.10
N ASN A 266 -13.59 2.54 10.34
CA ASN A 266 -14.74 2.36 11.23
C ASN A 266 -15.93 3.19 10.74
N ARG A 267 -15.65 4.39 10.20
CA ARG A 267 -16.67 5.26 9.60
C ARG A 267 -17.19 4.65 8.30
N ILE A 268 -16.31 4.13 7.45
CA ILE A 268 -16.68 3.40 6.22
C ILE A 268 -17.62 2.24 6.55
N ALA A 269 -17.23 1.37 7.49
CA ALA A 269 -18.01 0.21 7.87
C ALA A 269 -19.35 0.58 8.53
N SER A 270 -19.37 1.55 9.44
CA SER A 270 -20.59 1.89 10.19
C SER A 270 -21.59 2.77 9.42
N GLU A 271 -21.12 3.68 8.56
CA GLU A 271 -21.99 4.64 7.87
C GLU A 271 -22.37 4.22 6.44
N LEU A 272 -21.52 3.44 5.74
CA LEU A 272 -21.65 3.22 4.30
C LEU A 272 -21.77 1.75 3.88
N GLN A 273 -21.39 0.79 4.73
CA GLN A 273 -21.46 -0.63 4.37
C GLN A 273 -22.91 -1.04 4.10
N THR A 274 -23.13 -1.70 2.95
CA THR A 274 -24.45 -2.21 2.54
C THR A 274 -24.45 -3.70 2.26
N ILE A 275 -23.27 -4.30 2.13
CA ILE A 275 -23.08 -5.73 1.83
C ILE A 275 -22.43 -6.41 3.02
N ASP A 276 -22.97 -7.56 3.42
CA ASP A 276 -22.34 -8.43 4.42
C ASP A 276 -21.09 -9.10 3.84
N MET A 277 -19.95 -8.91 4.51
CA MET A 277 -18.67 -9.49 4.10
C MET A 277 -18.29 -10.73 4.93
N SER A 278 -19.13 -11.18 5.86
CA SER A 278 -18.83 -12.26 6.82
C SER A 278 -18.44 -13.60 6.18
N ASN A 279 -18.83 -13.82 4.93
CA ASN A 279 -18.52 -15.02 4.13
C ASN A 279 -17.35 -14.83 3.15
N ILE A 280 -16.71 -13.66 3.12
CA ILE A 280 -15.63 -13.32 2.19
C ILE A 280 -14.27 -13.49 2.87
N ARG A 281 -13.43 -14.35 2.29
CA ARG A 281 -12.06 -14.61 2.75
C ARG A 281 -11.09 -13.71 2.01
N VAL A 282 -10.50 -12.80 2.76
CA VAL A 282 -9.59 -11.77 2.26
C VAL A 282 -8.17 -12.10 2.69
N THR A 283 -7.25 -12.06 1.73
CA THR A 283 -5.80 -12.03 2.04
C THR A 283 -5.24 -10.66 1.68
N MET A 284 -4.25 -10.20 2.43
CA MET A 284 -3.58 -8.92 2.16
C MET A 284 -2.19 -9.15 1.57
N HIS A 285 -1.87 -8.41 0.53
CA HIS A 285 -0.50 -8.20 0.06
C HIS A 285 -0.10 -6.73 0.29
N VAL A 286 0.70 -6.50 1.32
CA VAL A 286 1.27 -5.18 1.59
C VAL A 286 2.52 -4.98 0.76
N ALA A 287 2.54 -3.90 -0.02
CA ALA A 287 3.66 -3.54 -0.87
C ALA A 287 4.96 -3.40 -0.06
N CYS A 288 6.07 -3.92 -0.58
CA CYS A 288 7.37 -3.84 0.10
C CYS A 288 7.82 -2.39 0.34
N HIS A 289 7.53 -1.47 -0.57
CA HIS A 289 7.92 -0.05 -0.42
C HIS A 289 7.03 0.73 0.57
N TYR A 290 5.95 0.14 1.06
CA TYR A 290 5.19 0.74 2.16
C TYR A 290 5.93 0.60 3.50
N TYR A 291 6.43 -0.61 3.81
CA TYR A 291 6.92 -0.91 5.16
C TYR A 291 8.32 -1.51 5.24
N LYS A 292 8.93 -2.00 4.14
CA LYS A 292 10.27 -2.60 4.23
C LYS A 292 11.40 -1.60 4.03
N MET A 293 11.16 -0.55 3.25
CA MET A 293 12.17 0.49 2.99
C MET A 293 12.38 1.41 4.19
N VAL A 294 11.28 1.86 4.79
CA VAL A 294 11.26 2.80 5.92
C VAL A 294 10.19 2.29 6.88
N HIS A 295 10.55 1.22 7.61
CA HIS A 295 9.65 0.44 8.44
C HIS A 295 9.16 1.20 9.68
N GLU A 296 9.96 2.15 10.15
CA GLU A 296 9.72 2.99 11.32
C GLU A 296 8.48 3.88 11.20
N ASP A 297 8.05 4.18 9.97
CA ASP A 297 6.92 5.06 9.68
C ASP A 297 5.68 4.30 9.12
N ALA A 298 5.75 2.97 9.03
CA ALA A 298 4.56 2.17 8.70
C ALA A 298 3.62 2.04 9.91
N ILE A 299 2.31 2.00 9.66
CA ILE A 299 1.29 1.91 10.72
C ILE A 299 1.18 0.48 11.27
N TYR A 300 1.28 0.34 12.59
CA TYR A 300 1.10 -0.91 13.33
C TYR A 300 0.07 -0.70 14.46
N ASP A 301 -1.16 -1.10 14.18
CA ASP A 301 -2.28 -1.02 15.12
C ASP A 301 -2.30 -2.27 16.02
N ALA A 302 -2.44 -2.09 17.34
CA ALA A 302 -2.49 -3.21 18.29
C ALA A 302 -3.76 -4.05 18.14
N GLU A 303 -4.84 -3.46 17.66
CA GLU A 303 -6.13 -4.14 17.50
C GLU A 303 -6.19 -4.97 16.21
N THR A 304 -5.35 -4.63 15.21
CA THR A 304 -5.24 -5.38 13.94
C THR A 304 -4.01 -6.28 13.96
N LEU A 305 -4.21 -7.59 13.76
CA LEU A 305 -3.13 -8.58 13.75
C LEU A 305 -2.17 -8.50 14.96
N ASN A 306 -2.70 -8.09 16.13
CA ASN A 306 -1.96 -7.85 17.38
C ASN A 306 -0.78 -6.86 17.25
N GLY A 307 -0.76 -6.02 16.22
CA GLY A 307 0.38 -5.15 15.93
C GLY A 307 1.64 -5.89 15.47
N ASN A 308 1.51 -7.14 15.00
CA ASN A 308 2.66 -7.90 14.46
C ASN A 308 2.92 -7.62 12.98
N ARG A 309 1.94 -7.02 12.29
CA ARG A 309 2.00 -6.66 10.88
C ARG A 309 1.41 -5.28 10.68
N THR A 310 1.74 -4.68 9.54
CA THR A 310 1.21 -3.36 9.19
C THR A 310 -0.30 -3.44 9.11
N ALA A 311 -1.01 -2.46 9.67
CA ALA A 311 -2.46 -2.53 9.80
C ALA A 311 -3.22 -2.17 8.52
N ILE A 312 -2.60 -1.44 7.58
CA ILE A 312 -3.28 -1.00 6.35
C ILE A 312 -3.77 -2.18 5.51
N GLY A 313 -4.91 -1.99 4.81
CA GLY A 313 -5.57 -3.03 4.02
C GLY A 313 -6.26 -4.11 4.87
N THR A 314 -5.55 -4.74 5.80
CA THR A 314 -6.16 -5.73 6.72
C THR A 314 -7.23 -5.10 7.60
N ALA A 315 -6.94 -3.95 8.22
CA ALA A 315 -7.86 -3.33 9.17
C ALA A 315 -9.21 -2.93 8.53
N ILE A 316 -9.22 -2.53 7.26
CA ILE A 316 -10.48 -2.21 6.56
C ILE A 316 -11.28 -3.48 6.24
N ALA A 317 -10.62 -4.58 5.86
CA ALA A 317 -11.28 -5.85 5.67
C ALA A 317 -11.90 -6.38 6.99
N GLU A 318 -11.17 -6.28 8.10
CA GLU A 318 -11.68 -6.63 9.45
C GLU A 318 -12.87 -5.73 9.84
N ALA A 319 -12.76 -4.42 9.64
CA ALA A 319 -13.83 -3.46 9.98
C ALA A 319 -15.13 -3.73 9.21
N LEU A 320 -15.02 -4.18 7.95
CA LEU A 320 -16.17 -4.59 7.13
C LEU A 320 -16.73 -5.98 7.51
N GLY A 321 -16.11 -6.67 8.46
CA GLY A 321 -16.53 -8.01 8.91
C GLY A 321 -16.03 -9.16 8.03
N ALA A 322 -15.09 -8.92 7.12
CA ALA A 322 -14.52 -9.97 6.28
C ALA A 322 -13.60 -10.92 7.07
N GLN A 323 -13.46 -12.14 6.59
CA GLN A 323 -12.54 -13.12 7.17
C GLN A 323 -11.13 -12.86 6.66
N VAL A 324 -10.28 -12.23 7.46
CA VAL A 324 -8.87 -12.05 7.11
C VAL A 324 -8.11 -13.34 7.36
N ILE A 325 -7.53 -13.90 6.28
CA ILE A 325 -6.81 -15.18 6.33
C ILE A 325 -5.31 -14.93 6.15
N ASP A 326 -4.52 -15.60 7.00
CA ASP A 326 -3.05 -15.60 6.90
C ASP A 326 -2.55 -16.64 5.88
N TYR A 327 -1.34 -16.44 5.37
CA TYR A 327 -0.67 -17.35 4.44
C TYR A 327 0.86 -17.23 4.56
N SER A 328 1.57 -18.31 4.26
CA SER A 328 3.00 -18.49 4.54
C SER A 328 3.92 -17.49 3.86
N THR A 329 3.48 -16.93 2.71
CA THR A 329 4.26 -15.97 1.92
C THR A 329 3.76 -14.53 2.06
N TRP A 330 3.13 -14.18 3.19
CA TRP A 330 2.64 -12.81 3.43
C TRP A 330 3.72 -11.74 3.23
N TYR A 331 4.92 -11.99 3.76
CA TYR A 331 6.06 -11.08 3.66
C TYR A 331 6.75 -11.11 2.29
N ASP A 332 6.41 -12.01 1.38
CA ASP A 332 7.09 -12.08 0.08
C ASP A 332 6.73 -10.89 -0.82
N CYS A 333 7.67 -10.51 -1.68
CA CYS A 333 7.44 -9.60 -2.79
C CYS A 333 6.29 -10.13 -3.69
N CYS A 334 5.58 -9.24 -4.37
CA CYS A 334 4.58 -9.65 -5.38
C CYS A 334 5.17 -10.37 -6.58
N GLY A 335 6.49 -10.28 -6.78
CA GLY A 335 7.19 -10.79 -7.96
C GLY A 335 7.51 -9.72 -8.99
N PHE A 336 6.93 -8.51 -8.89
CA PHE A 336 7.14 -7.43 -9.86
C PHE A 336 8.61 -7.10 -10.05
N GLY A 337 9.40 -7.08 -8.96
CA GLY A 337 10.86 -6.89 -8.96
C GLY A 337 11.31 -5.90 -10.03
N PHE A 338 11.31 -4.59 -9.74
CA PHE A 338 11.43 -3.50 -10.72
C PHE A 338 12.42 -3.72 -11.89
N ARG A 339 13.58 -4.32 -11.63
CA ARG A 339 14.52 -4.72 -12.67
C ARG A 339 14.10 -6.00 -13.40
N HIS A 340 13.70 -7.03 -12.66
CA HIS A 340 13.23 -8.32 -13.19
C HIS A 340 12.03 -8.19 -14.13
N ILE A 341 11.06 -7.30 -13.91
CA ILE A 341 9.97 -7.12 -14.90
C ILE A 341 10.50 -6.61 -16.26
N ILE A 342 11.65 -5.94 -16.28
CA ILE A 342 12.29 -5.45 -17.50
C ILE A 342 13.21 -6.52 -18.09
N SER A 343 14.10 -7.12 -17.27
CA SER A 343 15.16 -8.02 -17.74
C SER A 343 14.81 -9.52 -17.67
N GLU A 344 13.92 -9.93 -16.77
CA GLU A 344 13.65 -11.32 -16.39
C GLU A 344 12.14 -11.57 -16.23
N ARG A 345 11.37 -11.27 -17.29
CA ARG A 345 9.89 -11.33 -17.25
C ARG A 345 9.37 -12.70 -16.80
N GLU A 346 9.99 -13.77 -17.25
CA GLU A 346 9.56 -15.13 -16.89
C GLU A 346 9.79 -15.45 -15.41
N PHE A 347 10.84 -14.90 -14.79
CA PHE A 347 11.01 -14.97 -13.34
C PHE A 347 9.88 -14.24 -12.62
N THR A 348 9.57 -13.01 -13.03
CA THR A 348 8.48 -12.22 -12.42
C THR A 348 7.15 -12.98 -12.47
N ARG A 349 6.85 -13.55 -13.63
CA ARG A 349 5.64 -14.31 -13.93
C ARG A 349 5.50 -15.56 -13.09
N SER A 350 6.52 -16.42 -13.11
CA SER A 350 6.55 -17.66 -12.33
C SER A 350 6.53 -17.39 -10.83
N PHE A 351 7.33 -16.43 -10.35
CA PHE A 351 7.35 -16.04 -8.94
C PHE A 351 5.96 -15.61 -8.47
N THR A 352 5.30 -14.72 -9.22
CA THR A 352 3.95 -14.26 -8.90
C THR A 352 2.97 -15.44 -8.78
N MET A 353 2.97 -16.33 -9.76
CA MET A 353 2.06 -17.49 -9.76
C MET A 353 2.37 -18.48 -8.62
N ASP A 354 3.62 -18.89 -8.47
CA ASP A 354 4.00 -19.96 -7.55
C ASP A 354 4.09 -19.51 -6.09
N ARG A 355 4.60 -18.29 -5.83
CA ARG A 355 4.81 -17.77 -4.46
C ARG A 355 3.64 -16.97 -3.93
N LYS A 356 2.82 -16.34 -4.79
CA LYS A 356 1.68 -15.53 -4.34
C LYS A 356 0.33 -16.17 -4.64
N ILE A 357 -0.02 -16.32 -5.92
CA ILE A 357 -1.37 -16.72 -6.32
C ILE A 357 -1.71 -18.14 -5.87
N LYS A 358 -0.85 -19.11 -6.16
CA LYS A 358 -1.02 -20.50 -5.75
C LYS A 358 -1.10 -20.64 -4.23
N VAL A 359 -0.22 -19.99 -3.49
CA VAL A 359 -0.20 -20.03 -2.02
C VAL A 359 -1.47 -19.44 -1.43
N ALA A 360 -1.90 -18.27 -1.90
CA ALA A 360 -3.14 -17.65 -1.45
C ALA A 360 -4.36 -18.53 -1.74
N ARG A 361 -4.37 -19.25 -2.86
CA ARG A 361 -5.46 -20.20 -3.16
C ARG A 361 -5.37 -21.49 -2.35
N GLN A 362 -4.18 -22.05 -2.12
CA GLN A 362 -4.05 -23.36 -1.48
C GLN A 362 -4.09 -23.28 0.05
N GLU A 363 -3.47 -22.27 0.65
CA GLU A 363 -3.38 -22.15 2.11
C GLU A 363 -4.54 -21.34 2.68
N ALA A 364 -4.80 -20.16 2.11
CA ALA A 364 -5.86 -19.29 2.58
C ALA A 364 -7.22 -19.57 1.90
N ASN A 365 -7.19 -20.26 0.74
CA ASN A 365 -8.34 -20.40 -0.14
C ASN A 365 -9.02 -19.04 -0.34
N ALA A 366 -8.23 -18.00 -0.64
CA ALA A 366 -8.72 -16.64 -0.72
C ALA A 366 -9.84 -16.49 -1.77
N ASP A 367 -10.87 -15.70 -1.43
CA ASP A 367 -11.87 -15.22 -2.40
C ASP A 367 -11.38 -13.93 -3.07
N VAL A 368 -10.49 -13.19 -2.41
CA VAL A 368 -9.81 -12.01 -2.95
C VAL A 368 -8.46 -11.81 -2.26
N MET A 369 -7.47 -11.35 -3.03
CA MET A 369 -6.26 -10.75 -2.48
C MET A 369 -6.30 -9.24 -2.69
N ILE A 370 -6.33 -8.49 -1.60
CA ILE A 370 -6.25 -7.03 -1.66
C ILE A 370 -4.80 -6.56 -1.56
N GLY A 371 -4.53 -5.38 -2.08
CA GLY A 371 -3.23 -4.73 -1.98
C GLY A 371 -3.32 -3.21 -2.04
N ASN A 372 -2.20 -2.56 -1.76
CA ASN A 372 -2.13 -1.11 -1.64
C ASN A 372 -1.23 -0.43 -2.70
N ASP A 373 -0.55 -1.20 -3.55
CA ASP A 373 0.32 -0.67 -4.60
C ASP A 373 -0.06 -1.21 -5.98
N THR A 374 -0.05 -0.33 -6.96
CA THR A 374 -0.51 -0.66 -8.32
C THR A 374 0.47 -1.52 -9.10
N GLY A 375 1.77 -1.41 -8.85
CA GLY A 375 2.75 -2.33 -9.42
C GLY A 375 2.47 -3.75 -8.93
N CYS A 376 2.22 -3.91 -7.63
CA CYS A 376 1.90 -5.19 -7.03
C CYS A 376 0.59 -5.79 -7.60
N ILE A 377 -0.48 -5.01 -7.61
CA ILE A 377 -1.79 -5.49 -8.08
C ILE A 377 -1.77 -5.76 -9.58
N THR A 378 -1.22 -4.86 -10.41
CA THR A 378 -1.11 -5.10 -11.85
C THR A 378 -0.32 -6.38 -12.15
N THR A 379 0.73 -6.65 -11.39
CA THR A 379 1.55 -7.87 -11.56
C THR A 379 0.78 -9.13 -11.20
N MET A 380 0.12 -9.12 -10.04
CA MET A 380 -0.63 -10.28 -9.54
C MET A 380 -1.91 -10.52 -10.33
N ASP A 381 -2.55 -9.46 -10.83
CA ASP A 381 -3.74 -9.53 -11.67
C ASP A 381 -3.38 -10.03 -13.07
N LYS A 382 -2.50 -9.31 -13.77
CA LYS A 382 -2.23 -9.55 -15.20
C LYS A 382 -1.37 -10.77 -15.47
N ASN A 383 -0.67 -11.37 -14.51
CA ASN A 383 0.13 -12.57 -14.79
C ASN A 383 -0.64 -13.89 -14.56
N GLN A 384 -1.88 -13.85 -14.08
CA GLN A 384 -2.66 -15.08 -13.83
C GLN A 384 -3.00 -15.89 -15.08
N TRP A 385 -2.99 -15.28 -16.27
CA TRP A 385 -3.17 -16.01 -17.53
C TRP A 385 -2.10 -17.10 -17.74
N ILE A 386 -0.92 -16.95 -17.12
CA ILE A 386 0.18 -17.92 -17.23
C ILE A 386 -0.17 -19.20 -16.50
N GLY A 387 -0.72 -19.10 -15.30
CA GLY A 387 -1.26 -20.26 -14.58
C GLY A 387 -2.28 -21.00 -15.46
N LYS A 388 -3.21 -20.26 -16.04
CA LYS A 388 -4.21 -20.81 -16.96
C LYS A 388 -3.59 -21.50 -18.18
N ALA A 389 -2.57 -20.89 -18.80
CA ALA A 389 -1.86 -21.46 -19.94
C ALA A 389 -1.12 -22.77 -19.60
N HIS A 390 -0.69 -22.94 -18.35
CA HIS A 390 -0.07 -24.17 -17.84
C HIS A 390 -1.07 -25.14 -17.18
N GLY A 391 -2.37 -24.93 -17.34
CA GLY A 391 -3.41 -25.79 -16.75
C GLY A 391 -3.49 -25.70 -15.21
N GLN A 392 -2.92 -24.66 -14.61
CA GLN A 392 -3.00 -24.39 -13.18
C GLN A 392 -4.20 -23.50 -12.89
N ASN A 393 -5.21 -24.05 -12.21
CA ASN A 393 -6.41 -23.30 -11.84
C ASN A 393 -6.32 -22.76 -10.40
N PHE A 394 -5.45 -21.78 -10.19
CA PHE A 394 -5.28 -21.11 -8.89
C PHE A 394 -5.78 -19.66 -8.90
N GLN A 395 -6.63 -19.29 -9.86
CA GLN A 395 -6.98 -17.88 -10.05
C GLN A 395 -7.63 -17.30 -8.78
N VAL A 396 -7.24 -16.08 -8.44
CA VAL A 396 -7.75 -15.31 -7.30
C VAL A 396 -7.95 -13.88 -7.77
N PRO A 397 -9.14 -13.28 -7.54
CA PRO A 397 -9.38 -11.85 -7.76
C PRO A 397 -8.35 -10.99 -7.03
N ILE A 398 -7.75 -10.03 -7.72
CA ILE A 398 -6.78 -9.09 -7.15
C ILE A 398 -7.32 -7.67 -7.28
N MET A 399 -7.39 -6.91 -6.20
CA MET A 399 -7.86 -5.51 -6.28
C MET A 399 -7.33 -4.65 -5.14
N ALA A 400 -7.50 -3.33 -5.24
CA ALA A 400 -7.13 -2.43 -4.15
C ALA A 400 -7.98 -2.69 -2.90
N ASP A 401 -7.41 -2.42 -1.73
CA ASP A 401 -8.16 -2.36 -0.48
C ASP A 401 -9.35 -1.39 -0.56
N VAL A 402 -9.17 -0.21 -1.17
CA VAL A 402 -10.24 0.77 -1.37
C VAL A 402 -11.30 0.32 -2.38
N GLN A 403 -10.93 -0.50 -3.37
CA GLN A 403 -11.88 -1.05 -4.35
C GLN A 403 -12.80 -2.08 -3.68
N LEU A 404 -12.23 -2.99 -2.87
CA LEU A 404 -13.01 -3.96 -2.09
C LEU A 404 -13.96 -3.25 -1.13
N ALA A 405 -13.46 -2.24 -0.41
CA ALA A 405 -14.29 -1.46 0.51
C ALA A 405 -15.44 -0.75 -0.22
N ALA A 406 -15.18 -0.18 -1.40
CA ALA A 406 -16.21 0.49 -2.19
C ALA A 406 -17.30 -0.49 -2.65
N LEU A 407 -16.94 -1.70 -3.10
CA LEU A 407 -17.91 -2.77 -3.39
C LEU A 407 -18.77 -3.10 -2.16
N ALA A 408 -18.15 -3.30 -1.00
CA ALA A 408 -18.87 -3.60 0.25
C ALA A 408 -19.84 -2.47 0.68
N CYS A 409 -19.57 -1.24 0.23
CA CYS A 409 -20.42 -0.06 0.46
C CYS A 409 -21.41 0.22 -0.69
N GLY A 410 -21.54 -0.69 -1.65
CA GLY A 410 -22.53 -0.59 -2.73
C GLY A 410 -22.12 0.32 -3.89
N ALA A 411 -20.83 0.58 -4.06
CA ALA A 411 -20.33 1.27 -5.25
C ALA A 411 -20.57 0.44 -6.52
N ASP A 412 -20.86 1.13 -7.63
CA ASP A 412 -21.10 0.46 -8.91
C ASP A 412 -19.83 -0.28 -9.38
N PRO A 413 -19.92 -1.60 -9.69
CA PRO A 413 -18.75 -2.41 -10.06
C PRO A 413 -18.01 -1.94 -11.31
N PHE A 414 -18.68 -1.27 -12.25
CA PHE A 414 -18.12 -0.90 -13.55
C PHE A 414 -17.85 0.60 -13.70
N LYS A 415 -18.71 1.46 -13.13
CA LYS A 415 -18.52 2.92 -13.14
C LYS A 415 -17.48 3.38 -12.12
N ILE A 416 -17.56 2.87 -10.88
CA ILE A 416 -16.75 3.36 -9.75
C ILE A 416 -15.57 2.43 -9.50
N VAL A 417 -15.84 1.15 -9.26
CA VAL A 417 -14.80 0.17 -8.92
C VAL A 417 -14.02 -0.25 -10.17
N GLN A 418 -14.66 -0.15 -11.34
CA GLN A 418 -14.08 -0.33 -12.67
C GLN A 418 -13.44 -1.72 -12.87
N LEU A 419 -14.18 -2.77 -12.52
CA LEU A 419 -13.71 -4.15 -12.57
C LEU A 419 -13.32 -4.65 -13.96
N GLN A 420 -13.83 -4.04 -15.04
CA GLN A 420 -13.47 -4.32 -16.42
C GLN A 420 -11.99 -4.08 -16.78
N TRP A 421 -11.23 -3.41 -15.91
CA TRP A 421 -9.78 -3.21 -16.09
C TRP A 421 -8.92 -4.31 -15.47
N HIS A 422 -9.52 -5.19 -14.66
CA HIS A 422 -8.85 -6.34 -14.07
C HIS A 422 -8.91 -7.56 -15.01
N ALA A 423 -7.86 -8.38 -14.98
CA ALA A 423 -7.75 -9.62 -15.73
C ALA A 423 -8.02 -10.88 -14.87
N SER A 424 -8.00 -10.74 -13.55
CA SER A 424 -8.38 -11.77 -12.58
C SER A 424 -9.91 -11.94 -12.49
N PRO A 425 -10.42 -13.09 -12.02
CA PRO A 425 -11.84 -13.46 -12.16
C PRO A 425 -12.74 -12.77 -11.11
N CYS A 426 -12.86 -11.44 -11.20
CA CYS A 426 -13.62 -10.64 -10.23
C CYS A 426 -15.12 -10.99 -10.17
N GLU A 427 -15.67 -11.65 -11.20
CA GLU A 427 -17.07 -12.08 -11.28
C GLU A 427 -17.47 -12.99 -10.11
N GLU A 428 -16.63 -13.98 -9.80
CA GLU A 428 -16.90 -14.95 -8.72
C GLU A 428 -16.97 -14.25 -7.35
N LEU A 429 -16.12 -13.24 -7.14
CA LEU A 429 -16.11 -12.46 -5.91
C LEU A 429 -17.39 -11.65 -5.76
N VAL A 430 -17.76 -10.89 -6.79
CA VAL A 430 -18.93 -10.00 -6.69
C VAL A 430 -20.24 -10.78 -6.58
N GLU A 431 -20.35 -11.92 -7.27
CA GLU A 431 -21.50 -12.83 -7.10
C GLU A 431 -21.56 -13.39 -5.67
N LYS A 432 -20.41 -13.76 -5.10
CA LYS A 432 -20.32 -14.20 -3.69
C LYS A 432 -20.69 -13.10 -2.69
N MET A 433 -20.42 -11.85 -3.05
CA MET A 433 -20.86 -10.65 -2.32
C MET A 433 -22.36 -10.33 -2.53
N GLY A 434 -23.08 -11.11 -3.35
CA GLY A 434 -24.50 -10.89 -3.64
C GLY A 434 -24.79 -9.83 -4.70
N ILE A 435 -23.78 -9.41 -5.46
CA ILE A 435 -23.93 -8.45 -6.58
C ILE A 435 -24.17 -9.23 -7.87
N ASP A 436 -25.28 -8.96 -8.55
CA ASP A 436 -25.57 -9.56 -9.88
C ASP A 436 -24.66 -8.93 -10.95
N TRP A 437 -23.62 -9.68 -11.34
CA TRP A 437 -22.65 -9.25 -12.36
C TRP A 437 -23.30 -8.94 -13.71
N ASN A 438 -24.20 -9.82 -14.18
CA ASN A 438 -24.80 -9.68 -15.50
C ASN A 438 -25.71 -8.45 -15.55
N LYS A 439 -26.47 -8.21 -14.48
CA LYS A 439 -27.28 -7.00 -14.34
C LYS A 439 -26.40 -5.75 -14.29
N ALA A 440 -25.36 -5.74 -13.44
CA ALA A 440 -24.45 -4.59 -13.30
C ALA A 440 -23.78 -4.25 -14.65
N LYS A 441 -23.33 -5.27 -15.39
CA LYS A 441 -22.75 -5.10 -16.72
C LYS A 441 -23.77 -4.55 -17.72
N GLY A 442 -24.99 -5.10 -17.75
CA GLY A 442 -26.04 -4.63 -18.64
C GLY A 442 -26.46 -3.18 -18.35
N ASP A 443 -26.48 -2.77 -17.09
CA ASP A 443 -26.77 -1.38 -16.70
C ASP A 443 -25.61 -0.45 -17.06
N PHE A 444 -24.36 -0.91 -16.96
CA PHE A 444 -23.19 -0.17 -17.44
C PHE A 444 -23.21 0.01 -18.97
N GLU A 445 -23.52 -1.03 -19.74
CA GLU A 445 -23.64 -0.93 -21.21
C GLU A 445 -24.72 0.07 -21.63
N LYS A 446 -25.85 0.13 -20.93
CA LYS A 446 -26.87 1.17 -21.14
C LYS A 446 -26.33 2.56 -20.79
N TYR A 447 -25.57 2.69 -19.72
CA TYR A 447 -24.93 3.95 -19.36
C TYR A 447 -23.93 4.41 -20.42
N LEU A 448 -23.16 3.51 -21.03
CA LEU A 448 -22.26 3.86 -22.13
C LEU A 448 -23.01 4.50 -23.31
N LYS A 449 -24.27 4.08 -23.58
CA LYS A 449 -25.13 4.74 -24.57
C LYS A 449 -25.55 6.16 -24.18
N GLN A 450 -25.65 6.46 -22.90
CA GLN A 450 -25.86 7.83 -22.41
C GLN A 450 -24.59 8.67 -22.57
N VAL A 451 -23.42 8.10 -22.27
CA VAL A 451 -22.12 8.75 -22.45
C VAL A 451 -21.86 9.10 -23.92
N GLU A 452 -22.18 8.19 -24.86
CA GLU A 452 -22.11 8.45 -26.31
C GLU A 452 -22.97 9.65 -26.75
N GLN A 453 -24.03 9.96 -26.01
CA GLN A 453 -24.93 11.09 -26.25
C GLN A 453 -24.50 12.38 -25.52
N GLY A 454 -23.38 12.34 -24.77
CA GLY A 454 -22.88 13.47 -23.98
C GLY A 454 -23.41 13.55 -22.55
N ASN A 455 -24.23 12.58 -22.10
CA ASN A 455 -24.77 12.53 -20.74
C ASN A 455 -23.78 11.83 -19.81
N ILE A 456 -22.72 12.54 -19.44
CA ILE A 456 -21.63 12.01 -18.60
C ILE A 456 -21.89 12.35 -17.13
N GLU A 457 -21.86 11.32 -16.29
CA GLU A 457 -21.87 11.45 -14.83
C GLU A 457 -20.43 11.65 -14.34
N TYR A 458 -20.13 12.84 -13.82
CA TYR A 458 -18.82 13.14 -13.24
C TYR A 458 -18.84 13.03 -11.72
N LEU A 459 -17.74 12.54 -11.13
CA LEU A 459 -17.56 12.53 -9.67
C LEU A 459 -17.41 13.94 -9.09
N TYR A 460 -16.92 14.89 -9.88
CA TYR A 460 -16.73 16.29 -9.50
C TYR A 460 -16.69 17.13 -10.79
N ASN A 461 -16.76 18.47 -10.66
CA ASN A 461 -16.65 19.37 -11.82
C ASN A 461 -15.28 19.18 -12.53
N PRO A 462 -15.22 18.70 -13.79
CA PRO A 462 -13.95 18.44 -14.48
C PRO A 462 -13.03 19.66 -14.62
N GLU A 463 -13.58 20.87 -14.59
CA GLU A 463 -12.78 22.10 -14.65
C GLU A 463 -11.81 22.22 -13.47
N LEU A 464 -12.17 21.67 -12.29
CA LEU A 464 -11.28 21.63 -11.12
C LEU A 464 -9.97 20.91 -11.42
N ALA A 465 -9.99 19.92 -12.32
CA ALA A 465 -8.79 19.17 -12.67
C ALA A 465 -7.80 20.01 -13.51
N LEU A 466 -8.28 21.08 -14.15
CA LEU A 466 -7.54 21.93 -15.09
C LEU A 466 -7.21 23.32 -14.52
N GLY A 467 -7.35 23.50 -13.21
CA GLY A 467 -7.14 24.79 -12.53
C GLY A 467 -8.36 25.72 -12.56
N GLY A 468 -9.55 25.18 -12.83
CA GLY A 468 -10.83 25.87 -12.66
C GLY A 468 -11.12 26.17 -11.19
N LYS A 469 -11.89 27.23 -10.93
CA LYS A 469 -12.31 27.61 -9.57
C LYS A 469 -13.44 26.70 -9.09
N ALA A 470 -13.44 26.42 -7.78
CA ALA A 470 -14.42 25.57 -7.12
C ALA A 470 -15.80 26.23 -7.01
#